data_AF-A0A958XVV9-F1
#
_entry.id   AF-A0A958XVV9-F1
#
_cell.length_a   1.000
_cell.length_b   1.000
_cell.length_c   1.000
_cell.angle_alpha   90.00
_cell.angle_beta   90.00
_cell.angle_gamma   90.00
#
_symmetry.space_group_name_H-M   'P 1'
#
loop_
_entity.id
_entity.type
_entity.pdbx_description
1 polymer ?
#
loop_
_entity_poly.entity_id
_entity_poly.type
_entity_poly.pdbx_seq_one_letter_code
_entity_poly.pdbx_strand_id
1 'polypeptide(L)'
;MRDLKYLFAYSIPLAAMFALYWQGAWSWSVVILAFVIIPIGEMLLPMSAANFTAREEEHLLRRRLFDWLLYLNAPLLFVIVLWYVHLVSTQVFTTVELLGLTLSTGIVVGSNGINVAHELGHRANRLEQALSKLMLLPALYQHFFIEHNRGHHKHVATVQDPASARRGENLYAFWWRSVTGSWRDAWALEKERLQKAGKPFWSQQNEMLRFMLYQFAWLIGIAWWFGWRGLAGAVVVGIIGFLLLETINYIEHYGLRRKLLPSGRPEPVSPVHSWNSDHELGRIMLYELTRHSDHHYKSTRKYQILRHMDESPQLPFGYPASMVIALVPPLWFSLMDVRIDRVAAA
;
A
#
# COMPACT_ATOMS: atom_id res chain seq x y z
N MET A 1 13.18 -17.23 -17.21
CA MET A 1 13.93 -15.98 -16.99
C MET A 1 13.01 -14.77 -16.88
N ARG A 2 11.95 -14.63 -17.70
CA ARG A 2 11.00 -13.49 -17.63
C ARG A 2 10.40 -13.25 -16.23
N ASP A 3 10.06 -14.30 -15.49
CA ASP A 3 9.44 -14.16 -14.16
C ASP A 3 10.41 -13.83 -13.03
N LEU A 4 11.72 -13.97 -13.27
CA LEU A 4 12.73 -13.59 -12.28
C LEU A 4 12.83 -12.07 -12.12
N LYS A 5 12.20 -11.30 -13.02
CA LYS A 5 12.10 -9.84 -12.90
C LYS A 5 11.49 -9.40 -11.56
N TYR A 6 10.60 -10.19 -10.98
CA TYR A 6 10.01 -9.90 -9.67
C TYR A 6 11.00 -10.02 -8.50
N LEU A 7 12.19 -10.57 -8.70
CA LEU A 7 13.27 -10.45 -7.71
C LEU A 7 13.74 -9.00 -7.55
N PHE A 8 13.51 -8.16 -8.56
CA PHE A 8 13.82 -6.73 -8.49
C PHE A 8 13.01 -6.02 -7.38
N ALA A 9 11.83 -6.54 -6.99
CA ALA A 9 11.08 -6.05 -5.84
C ALA A 9 11.89 -6.09 -4.52
N TYR A 10 12.88 -7.00 -4.41
CA TYR A 10 13.79 -7.06 -3.27
C TYR A 10 14.89 -6.01 -3.28
N SER A 11 15.04 -5.22 -4.35
CA SER A 11 16.02 -4.12 -4.38
C SER A 11 15.78 -3.12 -3.25
N ILE A 12 14.52 -2.86 -2.86
CA ILE A 12 14.15 -1.96 -1.76
C ILE A 12 14.59 -2.50 -0.39
N PRO A 13 14.21 -3.72 0.05
CA PRO A 13 14.69 -4.25 1.33
C PRO A 13 16.21 -4.49 1.34
N LEU A 14 16.83 -4.83 0.21
CA LEU A 14 18.30 -4.91 0.09
C LEU A 14 18.95 -3.54 0.28
N ALA A 15 18.43 -2.49 -0.36
CA ALA A 15 18.90 -1.12 -0.18
C ALA A 15 18.69 -0.62 1.26
N ALA A 16 17.63 -1.07 1.94
CA ALA A 16 17.39 -0.75 3.35
C ALA A 16 18.41 -1.42 4.27
N MET A 17 18.70 -2.72 4.07
CA MET A 17 19.76 -3.40 4.82
C MET A 17 21.13 -2.77 4.56
N PHE A 18 21.40 -2.37 3.33
CA PHE A 18 22.60 -1.62 2.97
C PHE A 18 22.67 -0.26 3.69
N ALA A 19 21.57 0.48 3.74
CA ALA A 19 21.46 1.75 4.47
C ALA A 19 21.69 1.57 5.98
N LEU A 20 21.09 0.54 6.59
CA LEU A 20 21.23 0.23 8.02
C LEU A 20 22.65 -0.22 8.38
N TYR A 21 23.35 -0.89 7.47
CA TYR A 21 24.72 -1.37 7.68
C TYR A 21 25.77 -0.26 7.52
N TRP A 22 25.73 0.46 6.40
CA TRP A 22 26.77 1.45 6.06
C TRP A 22 26.51 2.84 6.64
N GLN A 23 25.25 3.19 6.90
CA GLN A 23 24.86 4.43 7.56
C GLN A 23 25.44 5.67 6.86
N GLY A 24 25.54 6.81 7.55
CA GLY A 24 26.04 8.07 6.99
C GLY A 24 25.24 8.50 5.77
N ALA A 25 25.93 8.80 4.66
CA ALA A 25 25.28 9.16 3.39
C ALA A 25 24.39 8.03 2.83
N TRP A 26 24.73 6.77 3.11
CA TRP A 26 23.99 5.61 2.63
C TRP A 26 22.64 5.41 3.33
N SER A 27 22.38 6.14 4.42
CA SER A 27 21.06 6.18 5.06
C SER A 27 19.92 6.51 4.09
N TRP A 28 20.22 7.25 3.01
CA TRP A 28 19.26 7.68 1.99
C TRP A 28 19.07 6.68 0.82
N SER A 29 19.72 5.52 0.86
CA SER A 29 19.77 4.59 -0.29
C SER A 29 18.40 4.18 -0.81
N VAL A 30 17.44 3.90 0.10
CA VAL A 30 16.08 3.52 -0.32
C VAL A 30 15.33 4.70 -0.89
N VAL A 31 15.46 5.89 -0.31
CA VAL A 31 14.81 7.11 -0.81
C VAL A 31 15.29 7.42 -2.22
N ILE A 32 16.60 7.39 -2.45
CA ILE A 32 17.21 7.62 -3.76
C ILE A 32 16.77 6.54 -4.75
N LEU A 33 16.78 5.27 -4.34
CA LEU A 33 16.32 4.18 -5.21
C LEU A 33 14.84 4.34 -5.61
N ALA A 34 13.96 4.53 -4.62
CA ALA A 34 12.51 4.57 -4.79
C ALA A 34 12.02 5.80 -5.55
N PHE A 35 12.58 6.98 -5.25
CA PHE A 35 12.03 8.26 -5.70
C PHE A 35 12.95 9.05 -6.65
N VAL A 36 14.13 8.51 -6.99
CA VAL A 36 15.01 9.11 -8.00
C VAL A 36 15.32 8.10 -9.10
N ILE A 37 15.96 6.98 -8.75
CA ILE A 37 16.44 5.99 -9.73
C ILE A 37 15.26 5.33 -10.45
N ILE A 38 14.25 4.85 -9.72
CA ILE A 38 13.08 4.19 -10.31
C ILE A 38 12.31 5.15 -11.22
N PRO A 39 11.89 6.36 -10.80
CA PRO A 39 11.24 7.33 -11.68
C PRO A 39 12.02 7.65 -12.96
N ILE A 40 13.33 7.88 -12.86
CA ILE A 40 14.17 8.11 -14.04
C ILE A 40 14.16 6.87 -14.95
N GLY A 41 14.30 5.68 -14.38
CA GLY A 41 14.21 4.43 -15.12
C GLY A 41 12.86 4.25 -15.84
N GLU A 42 11.76 4.59 -15.18
CA GLU A 42 10.41 4.53 -15.76
C GLU A 42 10.22 5.51 -16.92
N MET A 43 10.85 6.69 -16.88
CA MET A 43 10.82 7.63 -18.00
C MET A 43 11.63 7.15 -19.22
N LEU A 44 12.63 6.29 -19.01
CA LEU A 44 13.52 5.80 -20.06
C LEU A 44 13.06 4.46 -20.65
N LEU A 45 12.35 3.66 -19.88
CA LEU A 45 11.88 2.34 -20.28
C LEU A 45 10.47 2.39 -20.90
N PRO A 46 10.17 1.52 -21.88
CA PRO A 46 8.84 1.48 -22.46
C PRO A 46 7.79 0.98 -21.46
N MET A 47 6.59 1.53 -21.56
CA MET A 47 5.40 0.98 -20.88
C MET A 47 4.90 -0.27 -21.61
N SER A 48 4.21 -1.15 -20.89
CA SER A 48 3.65 -2.38 -21.46
C SER A 48 2.19 -2.60 -21.07
N ALA A 49 1.28 -2.40 -22.03
CA ALA A 49 -0.14 -2.71 -21.89
C ALA A 49 -0.46 -4.19 -22.15
N ALA A 50 0.57 -5.04 -22.36
CA ALA A 50 0.37 -6.43 -22.73
C ALA A 50 -0.30 -7.23 -21.60
N ASN A 51 -1.24 -8.09 -22.00
CA ASN A 51 -1.93 -9.04 -21.14
C ASN A 51 -1.52 -10.47 -21.49
N PHE A 52 -1.55 -11.36 -20.49
CA PHE A 52 -1.31 -12.77 -20.70
C PHE A 52 -2.51 -13.46 -21.37
N THR A 53 -2.24 -14.44 -22.21
CA THR A 53 -3.27 -15.35 -22.71
C THR A 53 -3.81 -16.24 -21.58
N ALA A 54 -5.01 -16.80 -21.73
CA ALA A 54 -5.60 -17.68 -20.71
C ALA A 54 -4.69 -18.87 -20.33
N ARG A 55 -3.95 -19.42 -21.31
CA ARG A 55 -3.00 -20.52 -21.09
C ARG A 55 -1.78 -20.08 -20.27
N GLU A 56 -1.28 -18.87 -20.51
CA GLU A 56 -0.16 -18.30 -19.74
C GLU A 56 -0.61 -17.97 -18.32
N GLU A 57 -1.80 -17.40 -18.14
CA GLU A 57 -2.36 -17.13 -16.81
C GLU A 57 -2.47 -18.41 -15.99
N GLU A 58 -3.02 -19.49 -16.56
CA GLU A 58 -3.10 -20.78 -15.88
C GLU A 58 -1.72 -21.32 -15.49
N HIS A 59 -0.73 -21.17 -16.38
CA HIS A 59 0.65 -21.55 -16.08
C HIS A 59 1.23 -20.74 -14.92
N LEU A 60 1.06 -19.42 -14.91
CA LEU A 60 1.55 -18.53 -13.85
C LEU A 60 0.88 -18.78 -12.50
N LEU A 61 -0.42 -19.06 -12.49
CA LEU A 61 -1.18 -19.37 -11.26
C LEU A 61 -0.70 -20.65 -10.56
N ARG A 62 -0.19 -21.63 -11.31
CA ARG A 62 0.36 -22.88 -10.76
C ARG A 62 1.76 -22.73 -10.15
N ARG A 63 2.45 -21.61 -10.42
CA ARG A 63 3.84 -21.42 -9.98
C ARG A 63 3.91 -20.85 -8.57
N ARG A 64 4.39 -21.68 -7.65
CA ARG A 64 4.63 -21.32 -6.24
C ARG A 64 5.66 -20.20 -6.05
N LEU A 65 6.48 -19.90 -7.07
CA LEU A 65 7.45 -18.80 -7.02
C LEU A 65 6.78 -17.49 -6.62
N PHE A 66 5.63 -17.15 -7.22
CA PHE A 66 4.94 -15.89 -6.96
C PHE A 66 4.42 -15.76 -5.53
N ASP A 67 4.03 -16.87 -4.91
CA ASP A 67 3.60 -16.91 -3.52
C ASP A 67 4.80 -16.76 -2.57
N TRP A 68 5.91 -17.48 -2.85
CA TRP A 68 7.14 -17.35 -2.06
C TRP A 68 7.76 -15.95 -2.12
N LEU A 69 7.63 -15.25 -3.26
CA LEU A 69 8.03 -13.85 -3.37
C LEU A 69 7.30 -12.97 -2.34
N LEU A 70 6.02 -13.22 -2.08
CA LEU A 70 5.29 -12.48 -1.05
C LEU A 70 5.70 -12.93 0.36
N TYR A 71 5.78 -14.24 0.59
CA TYR A 71 6.03 -14.77 1.94
C TYR A 71 7.38 -14.35 2.51
N LEU A 72 8.42 -14.27 1.68
CA LEU A 72 9.75 -13.86 2.12
C LEU A 72 9.82 -12.38 2.54
N ASN A 73 8.87 -11.53 2.12
CA ASN A 73 8.81 -10.15 2.60
C ASN A 73 8.47 -10.07 4.09
N ALA A 74 7.72 -11.04 4.65
CA ALA A 74 7.37 -11.03 6.06
C ALA A 74 8.60 -11.09 6.99
N PRO A 75 9.49 -12.11 6.92
CA PRO A 75 10.68 -12.12 7.77
C PRO A 75 11.61 -10.93 7.47
N LEU A 76 11.77 -10.52 6.20
CA LEU A 76 12.59 -9.37 5.84
C LEU A 76 12.10 -8.07 6.49
N LEU A 77 10.79 -7.83 6.48
CA LEU A 77 10.17 -6.66 7.11
C LEU A 77 10.51 -6.60 8.60
N PHE A 78 10.28 -7.68 9.36
CA PHE A 78 10.54 -7.68 10.79
C PHE A 78 12.02 -7.55 11.12
N VAL A 79 12.91 -8.21 10.35
CA VAL A 79 14.37 -8.06 10.52
C VAL A 79 14.80 -6.61 10.30
N ILE A 80 14.35 -5.98 9.23
CA ILE A 80 14.72 -4.59 8.90
C ILE A 80 14.19 -3.62 9.96
N VAL A 81 12.94 -3.76 10.38
CA VAL A 81 12.34 -2.88 11.40
C VAL A 81 13.04 -3.05 12.76
N LEU A 82 13.28 -4.29 13.20
CA LEU A 82 13.97 -4.54 14.47
C LEU A 82 15.43 -4.10 14.44
N TRP A 83 16.12 -4.26 13.31
CA TRP A 83 17.48 -3.75 13.13
C TRP A 83 17.51 -2.21 13.21
N TYR A 84 16.61 -1.53 12.51
CA TYR A 84 16.46 -0.07 12.60
C TYR A 84 16.20 0.39 14.04
N VAL A 85 15.24 -0.22 14.74
CA VAL A 85 14.91 0.12 16.12
C VAL A 85 16.11 -0.12 17.04
N HIS A 86 16.83 -1.22 16.85
CA HIS A 86 18.07 -1.51 17.58
C HIS A 86 19.11 -0.42 17.38
N LEU A 87 19.38 -0.01 16.14
CA LEU A 87 20.33 1.07 15.83
C LEU A 87 19.94 2.40 16.48
N VAL A 88 18.68 2.83 16.32
CA VAL A 88 18.20 4.09 16.89
C VAL A 88 18.22 4.09 18.43
N SER A 89 18.07 2.91 19.04
CA SER A 89 18.16 2.76 20.51
C SER A 89 19.59 2.79 21.05
N THR A 90 20.57 2.28 20.31
CA THR A 90 21.94 2.05 20.80
C THR A 90 22.97 3.06 20.30
N GLN A 91 22.70 3.74 19.18
CA GLN A 91 23.62 4.67 18.54
C GLN A 91 23.10 6.11 18.58
N VAL A 92 23.97 7.07 18.32
CA VAL A 92 23.59 8.49 18.16
C VAL A 92 23.93 8.87 16.73
N PHE A 93 22.91 9.34 16.00
CA PHE A 93 23.02 9.74 14.61
C PHE A 93 22.91 11.25 14.48
N THR A 94 23.48 11.79 13.41
CA THR A 94 23.13 13.15 13.00
C THR A 94 21.65 13.21 12.59
N THR A 95 21.03 14.39 12.64
CA THR A 95 19.62 14.55 12.23
C THR A 95 19.37 14.10 10.79
N VAL A 96 20.31 14.39 9.88
CA VAL A 96 20.20 14.03 8.46
C VAL A 96 20.27 12.52 8.25
N GLU A 97 21.16 11.86 8.97
CA GLU A 97 21.33 10.41 8.90
C GLU A 97 20.16 9.67 9.54
N LEU A 98 19.69 10.12 10.71
CA LEU A 98 18.48 9.58 11.34
C LEU A 98 17.29 9.70 10.39
N LEU A 99 17.08 10.88 9.79
CA LEU A 99 16.00 11.10 8.83
C LEU A 99 16.10 10.14 7.64
N GLY A 100 17.29 9.95 7.07
CA GLY A 100 17.53 9.01 5.97
C GLY A 100 17.17 7.57 6.37
N LEU A 101 17.67 7.09 7.51
CA LEU A 101 17.39 5.75 8.03
C LEU A 101 15.90 5.56 8.29
N THR A 102 15.26 6.53 8.95
CA THR A 102 13.83 6.50 9.28
C THR A 102 12.97 6.46 8.03
N LEU A 103 13.24 7.32 7.03
CA LEU A 103 12.51 7.32 5.76
C LEU A 103 12.74 6.01 5.00
N SER A 104 13.99 5.54 4.91
CA SER A 104 14.32 4.29 4.23
C SER A 104 13.60 3.08 4.84
N THR A 105 13.58 2.96 6.17
CA THR A 105 12.84 1.90 6.87
C THR A 105 11.33 2.07 6.72
N GLY A 106 10.80 3.30 6.83
CA GLY A 106 9.38 3.57 6.63
C GLY A 106 8.88 3.21 5.23
N ILE A 107 9.70 3.45 4.20
CA ILE A 107 9.39 3.03 2.82
C ILE A 107 9.24 1.51 2.76
N VAL A 108 10.14 0.72 3.36
CA VAL A 108 10.02 -0.74 3.44
C VAL A 108 8.73 -1.17 4.14
N VAL A 109 8.35 -0.50 5.23
CA VAL A 109 7.08 -0.78 5.94
C VAL A 109 5.88 -0.59 5.02
N GLY A 110 5.88 0.42 4.15
CA GLY A 110 4.83 0.63 3.16
C GLY A 110 4.91 -0.33 1.97
N SER A 111 6.04 -0.39 1.26
CA SER A 111 6.19 -1.10 -0.02
C SER A 111 6.33 -2.63 0.12
N ASN A 112 6.94 -3.11 1.19
CA ASN A 112 7.16 -4.54 1.41
C ASN A 112 6.29 -5.08 2.55
N GLY A 113 5.88 -4.23 3.49
CA GLY A 113 4.92 -4.57 4.52
C GLY A 113 3.49 -4.47 4.03
N ILE A 114 2.98 -3.24 3.90
CA ILE A 114 1.56 -3.00 3.62
C ILE A 114 1.15 -3.47 2.22
N ASN A 115 1.91 -3.16 1.17
CA ASN A 115 1.58 -3.57 -0.20
C ASN A 115 1.51 -5.11 -0.37
N VAL A 116 2.44 -5.84 0.26
CA VAL A 116 2.40 -7.32 0.24
C VAL A 116 1.25 -7.84 1.12
N ALA A 117 1.01 -7.20 2.26
CA ALA A 117 -0.13 -7.54 3.11
C ALA A 117 -1.47 -7.31 2.42
N HIS A 118 -1.59 -6.29 1.57
CA HIS A 118 -2.75 -6.03 0.74
C HIS A 118 -3.07 -7.22 -0.16
N GLU A 119 -2.12 -7.65 -1.00
CA GLU A 119 -2.28 -8.82 -1.89
C GLU A 119 -2.61 -10.10 -1.11
N LEU A 120 -1.88 -10.38 -0.03
CA LEU A 120 -2.15 -11.56 0.82
C LEU A 120 -3.51 -11.49 1.51
N GLY A 121 -4.00 -10.28 1.79
CA GLY A 121 -5.27 -10.03 2.46
C GLY A 121 -6.49 -10.40 1.62
N HIS A 122 -6.38 -10.27 0.29
CA HIS A 122 -7.41 -10.66 -0.67
C HIS A 122 -7.51 -12.17 -0.90
N ARG A 123 -6.52 -12.94 -0.44
CA ARG A 123 -6.49 -14.38 -0.66
C ARG A 123 -7.49 -15.11 0.23
N ALA A 124 -8.02 -16.24 -0.26
CA ALA A 124 -8.97 -17.05 0.49
C ALA A 124 -8.33 -17.88 1.62
N ASN A 125 -7.01 -18.11 1.56
CA ASN A 125 -6.31 -18.93 2.55
C ASN A 125 -6.16 -18.16 3.87
N ARG A 126 -6.60 -18.78 4.97
CA ARG A 126 -6.53 -18.18 6.31
C ARG A 126 -5.10 -17.93 6.80
N LEU A 127 -4.12 -18.74 6.38
CA LEU A 127 -2.72 -18.54 6.74
C LEU A 127 -2.14 -17.31 6.01
N GLU A 128 -2.50 -17.10 4.75
CA GLU A 128 -2.10 -15.92 3.98
C GLU A 128 -2.73 -14.64 4.56
N GLN A 129 -4.01 -14.70 4.94
CA GLN A 129 -4.67 -13.60 5.64
C GLN A 129 -4.07 -13.34 7.04
N ALA A 130 -3.64 -14.37 7.76
CA ALA A 130 -2.94 -14.19 9.03
C ALA A 130 -1.57 -13.53 8.82
N LEU A 131 -0.85 -13.91 7.76
CA LEU A 131 0.40 -13.28 7.38
C LEU A 131 0.21 -11.81 6.99
N SER A 132 -0.84 -11.50 6.22
CA SER A 132 -1.25 -10.12 5.91
C SER A 132 -1.44 -9.29 7.19
N LYS A 133 -2.26 -9.77 8.13
CA LYS A 133 -2.50 -9.10 9.42
C LYS A 133 -1.21 -8.91 10.21
N LEU A 134 -0.31 -9.90 10.20
CA LEU A 134 0.99 -9.81 10.87
C LEU A 134 1.88 -8.75 10.22
N MET A 135 1.94 -8.69 8.89
CA MET A 135 2.76 -7.72 8.15
C MET A 135 2.26 -6.27 8.28
N LEU A 136 0.98 -6.05 8.63
CA LEU A 136 0.44 -4.73 8.96
C LEU A 136 0.80 -4.25 10.38
N LEU A 137 1.36 -5.13 11.23
CA LEU A 137 1.66 -4.81 12.62
C LEU A 137 2.77 -3.75 12.77
N PRO A 138 3.91 -3.80 12.05
CA PRO A 138 4.94 -2.75 12.14
C PRO A 138 4.45 -1.37 11.66
N ALA A 139 3.43 -1.35 10.79
CA ALA A 139 2.79 -0.13 10.33
C ALA A 139 1.75 0.43 11.31
N LEU A 140 1.39 -0.31 12.35
CA LEU A 140 0.27 0.02 13.25
C LEU A 140 -1.04 0.25 12.48
N TYR A 141 -1.24 -0.52 11.41
CA TYR A 141 -2.31 -0.30 10.42
C TYR A 141 -3.17 -1.55 10.19
N GLN A 142 -3.30 -2.43 11.19
CA GLN A 142 -4.00 -3.72 11.01
C GLN A 142 -5.49 -3.58 10.65
N HIS A 143 -6.14 -2.47 11.05
CA HIS A 143 -7.53 -2.19 10.70
C HIS A 143 -7.77 -2.08 9.19
N PHE A 144 -6.72 -1.76 8.40
CA PHE A 144 -6.74 -1.78 6.95
C PHE A 144 -7.21 -3.13 6.39
N PHE A 145 -6.83 -4.26 7.00
CA PHE A 145 -7.29 -5.58 6.57
C PHE A 145 -8.83 -5.69 6.56
N ILE A 146 -9.49 -5.07 7.54
CA ILE A 146 -10.95 -5.10 7.64
C ILE A 146 -11.57 -4.12 6.66
N GLU A 147 -11.11 -2.87 6.71
CA GLU A 147 -11.70 -1.78 5.97
C GLU A 147 -11.48 -1.95 4.48
N HIS A 148 -10.25 -2.26 4.04
CA HIS A 148 -9.97 -2.43 2.62
C HIS A 148 -10.82 -3.55 2.01
N ASN A 149 -10.85 -4.73 2.64
CA ASN A 149 -11.53 -5.91 2.12
C ASN A 149 -13.07 -5.86 2.19
N ARG A 150 -13.66 -5.10 3.12
CA ARG A 150 -15.12 -5.07 3.36
C ARG A 150 -15.78 -3.70 3.18
N GLY A 151 -14.98 -2.64 3.13
CA GLY A 151 -15.37 -1.23 3.01
C GLY A 151 -14.93 -0.67 1.67
N HIS A 152 -13.68 -0.27 1.54
CA HIS A 152 -13.10 0.38 0.35
C HIS A 152 -13.53 -0.26 -0.97
N HIS A 153 -13.30 -1.56 -1.19
CA HIS A 153 -13.71 -2.23 -2.46
C HIS A 153 -15.21 -2.10 -2.79
N LYS A 154 -16.06 -2.06 -1.76
CA LYS A 154 -17.51 -1.92 -1.92
C LYS A 154 -17.91 -0.47 -2.23
N HIS A 155 -17.25 0.49 -1.60
CA HIS A 155 -17.59 1.91 -1.63
C HIS A 155 -16.64 2.75 -2.48
N VAL A 156 -15.65 2.17 -3.15
CA VAL A 156 -14.66 2.87 -3.96
C VAL A 156 -15.33 3.83 -4.94
N ALA A 157 -14.74 5.00 -5.11
CA ALA A 157 -15.25 6.13 -5.89
C ALA A 157 -16.63 6.65 -5.43
N THR A 158 -17.06 6.40 -4.19
CA THR A 158 -18.28 6.98 -3.59
C THR A 158 -17.96 7.89 -2.40
N VAL A 159 -18.93 8.69 -1.96
CA VAL A 159 -18.75 9.58 -0.80
C VAL A 159 -18.56 8.84 0.52
N GLN A 160 -18.98 7.57 0.56
CA GLN A 160 -18.86 6.69 1.72
C GLN A 160 -17.45 6.10 1.87
N ASP A 161 -16.62 6.12 0.83
CA ASP A 161 -15.26 5.58 0.91
C ASP A 161 -14.26 6.65 1.38
N PRO A 162 -13.67 6.49 2.58
CA PRO A 162 -12.65 7.40 3.07
C PRO A 162 -11.38 7.39 2.20
N ALA A 163 -11.04 6.27 1.56
CA ALA A 163 -9.83 6.14 0.73
C ALA A 163 -10.00 6.63 -0.72
N SER A 164 -11.17 7.13 -1.10
CA SER A 164 -11.39 7.77 -2.41
C SER A 164 -11.14 9.28 -2.34
N ALA A 165 -10.01 9.72 -2.90
CA ALA A 165 -9.60 11.11 -2.94
C ALA A 165 -10.58 12.00 -3.72
N ARG A 166 -10.92 13.18 -3.17
CA ARG A 166 -11.83 14.13 -3.86
C ARG A 166 -11.05 15.01 -4.82
N ARG A 167 -11.70 15.43 -5.91
CA ARG A 167 -11.14 16.46 -6.80
C ARG A 167 -10.88 17.73 -5.97
N GLY A 168 -9.71 18.35 -6.15
CA GLY A 168 -9.26 19.52 -5.40
C GLY A 168 -8.88 19.27 -3.94
N GLU A 169 -8.99 18.05 -3.42
CA GLU A 169 -8.52 17.73 -2.07
C GLU A 169 -7.00 17.58 -2.09
N ASN A 170 -6.29 18.33 -1.24
CA ASN A 170 -4.84 18.16 -1.12
C ASN A 170 -4.49 16.89 -0.32
N LEU A 171 -3.30 16.34 -0.58
CA LEU A 171 -2.83 15.08 0.00
C LEU A 171 -2.85 15.07 1.54
N TYR A 172 -2.51 16.18 2.19
CA TYR A 172 -2.46 16.26 3.65
C TYR A 172 -3.85 16.20 4.30
N ALA A 173 -4.82 16.90 3.71
CA ALA A 173 -6.21 16.81 4.13
C ALA A 173 -6.79 15.40 3.87
N PHE A 174 -6.41 14.80 2.73
CA PHE A 174 -6.75 13.42 2.41
C PHE A 174 -6.21 12.45 3.45
N TRP A 175 -4.93 12.52 3.82
CA TRP A 175 -4.33 11.62 4.83
C TRP A 175 -5.14 11.61 6.12
N TRP A 176 -5.47 12.78 6.65
CA TRP A 176 -6.28 12.87 7.86
C TRP A 176 -7.66 12.23 7.69
N ARG A 177 -8.35 12.56 6.59
CA ARG A 177 -9.70 12.04 6.32
C ARG A 177 -9.70 10.53 6.09
N SER A 178 -8.77 10.04 5.28
CA SER A 178 -8.66 8.63 4.90
C SER A 178 -8.35 7.78 6.13
N VAL A 179 -7.26 8.09 6.86
CA VAL A 179 -6.82 7.31 8.03
C VAL A 179 -7.91 7.28 9.12
N THR A 180 -8.46 8.44 9.48
CA THR A 180 -9.47 8.50 10.56
C THR A 180 -10.80 7.89 10.14
N GLY A 181 -11.17 8.03 8.86
CA GLY A 181 -12.36 7.42 8.26
C GLY A 181 -12.24 5.90 8.22
N SER A 182 -11.15 5.38 7.64
CA SER A 182 -10.92 3.94 7.52
C SER A 182 -10.86 3.24 8.88
N TRP A 183 -10.27 3.88 9.89
CA TRP A 183 -10.28 3.35 11.26
C TRP A 183 -11.70 3.25 11.84
N ARG A 184 -12.54 4.28 11.66
CA ARG A 184 -13.95 4.28 12.11
C ARG A 184 -14.77 3.23 11.36
N ASP A 185 -14.58 3.14 10.05
CA ASP A 185 -15.28 2.18 9.20
C ASP A 185 -14.90 0.74 9.57
N ALA A 186 -13.64 0.48 9.89
CA ALA A 186 -13.21 -0.84 10.38
C ALA A 186 -13.98 -1.28 11.63
N TRP A 187 -14.18 -0.37 12.59
CA TRP A 187 -14.99 -0.65 13.78
C TRP A 187 -16.46 -0.91 13.45
N ALA A 188 -17.05 -0.12 12.56
CA ALA A 188 -18.44 -0.28 12.14
C ALA A 188 -18.66 -1.63 11.41
N LEU A 189 -17.79 -1.95 10.45
CA LEU A 189 -17.81 -3.20 9.69
C LEU A 189 -17.60 -4.43 10.58
N GLU A 190 -16.74 -4.31 11.60
CA GLU A 190 -16.51 -5.40 12.53
C GLU A 190 -17.67 -5.62 13.48
N LYS A 191 -18.30 -4.53 13.96
CA LYS A 191 -19.54 -4.61 14.74
C LYS A 191 -20.66 -5.27 13.92
N GLU A 192 -20.84 -4.88 12.66
CA GLU A 192 -21.84 -5.47 11.76
C GLU A 192 -21.60 -6.98 11.57
N ARG A 193 -20.34 -7.40 11.35
CA ARG A 193 -19.98 -8.82 11.20
C ARG A 193 -20.32 -9.63 12.44
N LEU A 194 -20.01 -9.11 13.63
CA LEU A 194 -20.30 -9.79 14.90
C LEU A 194 -21.81 -9.92 15.13
N GLN A 195 -22.59 -8.87 14.84
CA GLN A 195 -24.05 -8.91 14.93
C GLN A 195 -24.65 -9.97 14.00
N LYS A 196 -24.22 -10.01 12.73
CA LYS A 196 -24.63 -11.04 11.76
C LYS A 196 -24.26 -12.47 12.21
N ALA A 197 -23.16 -12.61 12.94
CA ALA A 197 -22.69 -13.89 13.47
C ALA A 197 -23.30 -14.26 14.85
N GLY A 198 -24.19 -13.42 15.41
CA GLY A 198 -24.77 -13.62 16.74
C GLY A 198 -23.72 -13.61 17.87
N LYS A 199 -22.63 -12.85 17.71
CA LYS A 199 -21.53 -12.76 18.68
C LYS A 199 -21.53 -11.44 19.44
N PRO A 200 -21.18 -11.44 20.73
CA PRO A 200 -21.07 -10.20 21.49
C PRO A 200 -19.88 -9.36 21.01
N PHE A 201 -20.02 -8.03 21.15
CA PHE A 201 -18.99 -7.07 20.75
C PHE A 201 -17.66 -7.29 21.50
N TRP A 202 -17.74 -7.50 22.82
CA TRP A 202 -16.61 -7.84 23.68
C TRP A 202 -16.34 -9.34 23.64
N SER A 203 -15.77 -9.83 22.54
CA SER A 203 -15.42 -11.23 22.38
C SER A 203 -14.06 -11.41 21.71
N GLN A 204 -13.46 -12.59 21.92
CA GLN A 204 -12.23 -13.00 21.21
C GLN A 204 -12.42 -13.09 19.68
N GLN A 205 -13.67 -13.04 19.20
CA GLN A 205 -13.94 -13.02 17.77
C GLN A 205 -13.82 -11.62 17.18
N ASN A 206 -13.85 -10.56 17.98
CA ASN A 206 -13.70 -9.18 17.52
C ASN A 206 -12.26 -8.93 17.08
N GLU A 207 -12.05 -8.83 15.77
CA GLU A 207 -10.72 -8.62 15.19
C GLU A 207 -10.14 -7.25 15.52
N MET A 208 -10.98 -6.20 15.62
CA MET A 208 -10.50 -4.86 15.99
C MET A 208 -9.94 -4.84 17.41
N LEU A 209 -10.60 -5.50 18.38
CA LEU A 209 -10.05 -5.62 19.74
C LEU A 209 -8.72 -6.37 19.75
N ARG A 210 -8.60 -7.44 18.94
CA ARG A 210 -7.34 -8.19 18.80
C ARG A 210 -6.24 -7.34 18.16
N PHE A 211 -6.55 -6.56 17.13
CA PHE A 211 -5.58 -5.65 16.51
C PHE A 211 -5.08 -4.58 17.48
N MET A 212 -5.97 -3.99 18.29
CA MET A 212 -5.55 -3.07 19.34
C MET A 212 -4.59 -3.78 20.33
N LEU A 213 -4.95 -4.98 20.78
CA LEU A 213 -4.09 -5.76 21.68
C LEU A 213 -2.72 -6.07 21.06
N TYR A 214 -2.66 -6.53 19.81
CA TYR A 214 -1.42 -6.88 19.13
C TYR A 214 -0.53 -5.66 18.92
N GLN A 215 -1.10 -4.52 18.50
CA GLN A 215 -0.36 -3.28 18.32
C GLN A 215 0.17 -2.73 19.65
N PHE A 216 -0.62 -2.76 20.72
CA PHE A 216 -0.13 -2.39 22.05
C PHE A 216 0.96 -3.34 22.54
N ALA A 217 0.79 -4.65 22.40
CA ALA A 217 1.81 -5.62 22.78
C ALA A 217 3.12 -5.43 21.99
N TRP A 218 3.01 -5.14 20.69
CA TRP A 218 4.15 -4.80 19.84
C TRP A 218 4.89 -3.56 20.35
N LEU A 219 4.17 -2.46 20.58
CA LEU A 219 4.78 -1.21 21.07
C LEU A 219 5.36 -1.34 22.48
N ILE A 220 4.68 -2.03 23.39
CA ILE A 220 5.18 -2.32 24.74
C ILE A 220 6.44 -3.18 24.67
N GLY A 221 6.44 -4.20 23.81
CA GLY A 221 7.63 -5.02 23.57
C GLY A 221 8.79 -4.18 23.07
N ILE A 222 8.58 -3.32 22.07
CA ILE A 222 9.63 -2.43 21.58
C ILE A 222 10.13 -1.49 22.68
N ALA A 223 9.23 -0.88 23.46
CA ALA A 223 9.60 0.01 24.56
C ALA A 223 10.40 -0.71 25.65
N TRP A 224 10.03 -1.95 25.98
CA TRP A 224 10.70 -2.77 26.98
C TRP A 224 12.14 -3.13 26.56
N TRP A 225 12.35 -3.53 25.31
CA TRP A 225 13.65 -4.02 24.83
C TRP A 225 14.56 -2.91 24.27
N PHE A 226 14.01 -1.83 23.72
CA PHE A 226 14.75 -0.79 23.00
C PHE A 226 14.56 0.62 23.56
N GLY A 227 13.83 0.74 24.68
CA GLY A 227 13.57 2.01 25.35
C GLY A 227 12.74 2.99 24.52
N TRP A 228 12.64 4.22 25.03
CA TRP A 228 11.77 5.25 24.44
C TRP A 228 12.24 5.70 23.05
N ARG A 229 13.56 5.68 22.78
CA ARG A 229 14.12 6.01 21.46
C ARG A 229 13.71 4.98 20.41
N GLY A 230 13.80 3.70 20.74
CA GLY A 230 13.33 2.62 19.88
C GLY A 230 11.82 2.67 19.64
N LEU A 231 11.03 2.91 20.69
CA LEU A 231 9.59 3.11 20.59
C LEU A 231 9.22 4.25 19.65
N ALA A 232 9.83 5.43 19.83
CA ALA A 232 9.60 6.58 18.96
C ALA A 232 9.98 6.26 17.51
N GLY A 233 11.12 5.60 17.29
CA GLY A 233 11.53 5.13 15.97
C GLY A 233 10.49 4.21 15.32
N ALA A 234 10.00 3.21 16.05
CA ALA A 234 9.00 2.26 15.56
C ALA A 234 7.67 2.94 15.18
N VAL A 235 7.20 3.87 16.01
CA VAL A 235 5.98 4.65 15.72
C VAL A 235 6.17 5.51 14.46
N VAL A 236 7.30 6.20 14.32
CA VAL A 236 7.55 7.09 13.17
C VAL A 236 7.66 6.30 11.87
N VAL A 237 8.37 5.16 11.84
CA VAL A 237 8.43 4.33 10.61
C VAL A 237 7.08 3.71 10.28
N GLY A 238 6.27 3.38 11.29
CA GLY A 238 4.90 2.94 11.08
C GLY A 238 4.03 4.02 10.44
N ILE A 239 4.14 5.27 10.92
CA ILE A 239 3.47 6.44 10.34
C ILE A 239 3.88 6.65 8.89
N ILE A 240 5.18 6.66 8.60
CA ILE A 240 5.67 6.81 7.22
C ILE A 240 5.12 5.68 6.34
N GLY A 241 5.12 4.43 6.84
CA GLY A 241 4.61 3.28 6.13
C GLY A 241 3.13 3.41 5.73
N PHE A 242 2.24 3.73 6.67
CA PHE A 242 0.82 3.88 6.31
C PHE A 242 0.55 5.15 5.49
N LEU A 243 1.26 6.26 5.73
CA LEU A 243 1.11 7.46 4.89
C LEU A 243 1.58 7.21 3.44
N LEU A 244 2.57 6.33 3.25
CA LEU A 244 2.97 5.88 1.92
C LEU A 244 1.81 5.15 1.22
N LEU A 245 1.15 4.21 1.90
CA LEU A 245 -0.06 3.55 1.39
C LEU A 245 -1.17 4.57 1.07
N GLU A 246 -1.46 5.49 2.00
CA GLU A 246 -2.51 6.49 1.75
C GLU A 246 -2.17 7.42 0.59
N THR A 247 -0.89 7.68 0.35
CA THR A 247 -0.46 8.42 -0.85
C THR A 247 -0.72 7.61 -2.13
N ILE A 248 -0.58 6.28 -2.08
CA ILE A 248 -0.95 5.37 -3.18
C ILE A 248 -2.47 5.42 -3.41
N ASN A 249 -3.29 5.24 -2.37
CA ASN A 249 -4.76 5.38 -2.46
C ASN A 249 -5.17 6.74 -3.05
N TYR A 250 -4.47 7.80 -2.64
CA TYR A 250 -4.74 9.15 -3.13
C TYR A 250 -4.54 9.26 -4.65
N ILE A 251 -3.39 8.82 -5.17
CA ILE A 251 -3.11 8.90 -6.61
C ILE A 251 -4.00 7.95 -7.42
N GLU A 252 -4.35 6.80 -6.85
CA GLU A 252 -5.20 5.78 -7.47
C GLU A 252 -6.64 6.22 -7.65
N HIS A 253 -7.17 7.03 -6.74
CA HIS A 253 -8.59 7.40 -6.73
C HIS A 253 -8.85 8.90 -6.89
N TYR A 254 -7.83 9.69 -7.19
CA TYR A 254 -7.96 11.15 -7.26
C TYR A 254 -9.07 11.60 -8.21
N GLY A 255 -10.12 12.18 -7.63
CA GLY A 255 -11.21 12.85 -8.33
C GLY A 255 -12.20 11.93 -9.07
N LEU A 256 -11.93 10.63 -9.18
CA LEU A 256 -12.82 9.67 -9.83
C LEU A 256 -14.03 9.37 -8.94
N ARG A 257 -15.23 9.38 -9.53
CA ARG A 257 -16.50 9.18 -8.81
C ARG A 257 -17.47 8.32 -9.61
N ARG A 258 -18.10 7.38 -8.91
CA ARG A 258 -19.25 6.62 -9.41
C ARG A 258 -20.47 7.51 -9.51
N LYS A 259 -21.19 7.43 -10.62
CA LYS A 259 -22.47 8.10 -10.80
C LYS A 259 -23.55 7.44 -9.95
N LEU A 260 -24.50 8.24 -9.46
CA LEU A 260 -25.71 7.71 -8.82
C LEU A 260 -26.72 7.34 -9.90
N LEU A 261 -27.23 6.12 -9.83
CA LEU A 261 -28.34 5.65 -10.66
C LEU A 261 -29.66 6.31 -10.23
N PRO A 262 -30.73 6.27 -11.06
CA PRO A 262 -32.05 6.77 -10.68
C PRO A 262 -32.61 6.17 -9.39
N SER A 263 -32.13 4.98 -8.99
CA SER A 263 -32.47 4.32 -7.73
C SER A 263 -31.81 4.95 -6.48
N GLY A 264 -30.93 5.94 -6.65
CA GLY A 264 -30.09 6.52 -5.60
C GLY A 264 -28.88 5.67 -5.20
N ARG A 265 -28.69 4.50 -5.83
CA ARG A 265 -27.50 3.66 -5.61
C ARG A 265 -26.38 4.06 -6.56
N PRO A 266 -25.10 3.99 -6.15
CA PRO A 266 -24.00 4.21 -7.08
C PRO A 266 -23.91 3.08 -8.10
N GLU A 267 -23.56 3.39 -9.35
CA GLU A 267 -23.36 2.42 -10.44
C GLU A 267 -22.33 1.34 -10.07
N PRO A 268 -22.31 0.14 -10.66
CA PRO A 268 -21.32 -0.89 -10.30
C PRO A 268 -19.86 -0.41 -10.46
N VAL A 269 -18.95 -0.96 -9.65
CA VAL A 269 -17.51 -0.72 -9.80
C VAL A 269 -17.07 -1.22 -11.18
N SER A 270 -16.21 -0.43 -11.83
CA SER A 270 -15.73 -0.66 -13.19
C SER A 270 -14.33 -0.04 -13.34
N PRO A 271 -13.59 -0.38 -14.41
CA PRO A 271 -12.20 0.03 -14.56
C PRO A 271 -11.96 1.55 -14.59
N VAL A 272 -12.99 2.34 -14.92
CA VAL A 272 -12.91 3.82 -14.94
C VAL A 272 -12.84 4.46 -13.55
N HIS A 273 -13.08 3.68 -12.48
CA HIS A 273 -13.15 4.20 -11.11
C HIS A 273 -11.80 4.18 -10.37
N SER A 274 -10.70 3.94 -11.08
CA SER A 274 -9.33 3.95 -10.54
C SER A 274 -8.35 4.32 -11.64
N TRP A 275 -7.27 5.00 -11.29
CA TRP A 275 -6.15 5.31 -12.18
C TRP A 275 -5.17 4.14 -12.25
N ASN A 276 -4.65 3.86 -13.44
CA ASN A 276 -3.66 2.81 -13.72
C ASN A 276 -2.30 3.40 -14.12
N SER A 277 -1.25 2.56 -14.04
CA SER A 277 0.05 2.83 -14.65
C SER A 277 0.69 1.54 -15.17
N ASP A 278 1.06 1.54 -16.46
CA ASP A 278 1.73 0.41 -17.12
C ASP A 278 3.26 0.49 -17.16
N HIS A 279 3.86 1.39 -16.36
CA HIS A 279 5.30 1.46 -16.19
C HIS A 279 5.84 0.17 -15.55
N GLU A 280 6.74 -0.51 -16.23
CA GLU A 280 7.13 -1.88 -15.87
C GLU A 280 7.86 -1.97 -14.52
N LEU A 281 8.70 -0.98 -14.16
CA LEU A 281 9.40 -0.99 -12.88
C LEU A 281 8.43 -0.87 -11.70
N GLY A 282 7.50 0.09 -11.74
CA GLY A 282 6.47 0.26 -10.71
C GLY A 282 5.59 -0.99 -10.58
N ARG A 283 5.19 -1.58 -11.71
CA ARG A 283 4.48 -2.87 -11.72
C ARG A 283 5.27 -3.96 -11.01
N ILE A 284 6.54 -4.15 -11.33
CA ILE A 284 7.35 -5.18 -10.69
C ILE A 284 7.53 -4.94 -9.19
N MET A 285 7.86 -3.70 -8.82
CA MET A 285 8.17 -3.30 -7.44
C MET A 285 6.97 -3.40 -6.50
N LEU A 286 5.78 -3.07 -7.01
CA LEU A 286 4.54 -3.08 -6.23
C LEU A 286 3.73 -4.35 -6.46
N TYR A 287 4.32 -5.42 -7.01
CA TYR A 287 3.61 -6.66 -7.34
C TYR A 287 2.32 -6.37 -8.12
N GLU A 288 2.48 -5.75 -9.29
CA GLU A 288 1.45 -5.40 -10.28
C GLU A 288 0.29 -4.53 -9.76
N LEU A 289 0.35 -4.02 -8.52
CA LEU A 289 -0.69 -3.18 -7.92
C LEU A 289 -1.08 -1.99 -8.82
N THR A 290 -0.13 -1.48 -9.62
CA THR A 290 -0.36 -0.34 -10.51
C THR A 290 -1.37 -0.61 -11.63
N ARG A 291 -1.79 -1.87 -11.82
CA ARG A 291 -2.98 -2.26 -12.60
C ARG A 291 -4.22 -2.30 -11.69
N HIS A 292 -4.39 -1.22 -10.95
CA HIS A 292 -5.36 -1.07 -9.85
C HIS A 292 -6.82 -1.13 -10.30
N SER A 293 -7.14 -0.66 -11.50
CA SER A 293 -8.49 -0.76 -12.07
C SER A 293 -8.97 -2.21 -12.19
N ASP A 294 -8.08 -3.12 -12.59
CA ASP A 294 -8.40 -4.54 -12.67
C ASP A 294 -8.49 -5.17 -11.27
N HIS A 295 -7.64 -4.70 -10.34
CA HIS A 295 -7.73 -5.08 -8.93
C HIS A 295 -9.10 -4.71 -8.33
N HIS A 296 -9.63 -3.50 -8.56
CA HIS A 296 -10.96 -3.13 -8.10
C HIS A 296 -12.10 -3.83 -8.84
N TYR A 297 -11.91 -4.10 -10.13
CA TYR A 297 -12.90 -4.83 -10.91
C TYR A 297 -12.99 -6.31 -10.47
N LYS A 298 -11.86 -6.94 -10.15
CA LYS A 298 -11.79 -8.32 -9.66
C LYS A 298 -10.67 -8.51 -8.62
N SER A 299 -10.97 -8.13 -7.37
CA SER A 299 -10.00 -8.15 -6.25
C SER A 299 -9.45 -9.53 -5.88
N THR A 300 -10.11 -10.60 -6.31
CA THR A 300 -9.64 -11.99 -6.12
C THR A 300 -8.58 -12.44 -7.13
N ARG A 301 -8.28 -11.62 -8.15
CA ARG A 301 -7.26 -11.92 -9.14
C ARG A 301 -5.87 -11.71 -8.52
N LYS A 302 -5.05 -12.75 -8.53
CA LYS A 302 -3.67 -12.68 -8.03
C LYS A 302 -2.83 -11.70 -8.86
N TYR A 303 -1.90 -11.02 -8.19
CA TYR A 303 -1.10 -9.97 -8.81
C TYR A 303 -0.44 -10.33 -10.14
N GLN A 304 0.15 -11.53 -10.27
CA GLN A 304 0.97 -11.88 -11.43
C GLN A 304 0.18 -12.01 -12.74
N ILE A 305 -1.15 -11.93 -12.68
CA ILE A 305 -2.05 -11.97 -13.83
C ILE A 305 -2.98 -10.74 -13.89
N LEU A 306 -2.71 -9.68 -13.12
CA LEU A 306 -3.46 -8.42 -13.25
C LEU A 306 -3.32 -7.85 -14.66
N ARG A 307 -4.41 -7.28 -15.17
CA ARG A 307 -4.56 -6.90 -16.58
C ARG A 307 -4.57 -5.40 -16.78
N HIS A 308 -4.01 -4.97 -17.90
CA HIS A 308 -4.38 -3.70 -18.50
C HIS A 308 -5.83 -3.79 -19.01
N MET A 309 -6.60 -2.72 -18.84
CA MET A 309 -7.94 -2.58 -19.42
C MET A 309 -8.00 -1.21 -20.10
N ASP A 310 -8.33 -1.19 -21.39
CA ASP A 310 -8.24 -0.01 -22.26
C ASP A 310 -9.11 1.16 -21.73
N GLU A 311 -10.19 0.84 -21.03
CA GLU A 311 -11.10 1.82 -20.43
C GLU A 311 -10.54 2.46 -19.16
N SER A 312 -9.45 1.92 -18.59
CA SER A 312 -8.88 2.42 -17.34
C SER A 312 -8.15 3.74 -17.59
N PRO A 313 -8.47 4.81 -16.84
CA PRO A 313 -7.75 6.06 -16.95
C PRO A 313 -6.31 5.88 -16.47
N GLN A 314 -5.35 6.53 -17.14
CA GLN A 314 -3.91 6.33 -16.90
C GLN A 314 -3.29 7.53 -16.19
N LEU A 315 -2.43 7.25 -15.22
CA LEU A 315 -1.57 8.26 -14.60
C LEU A 315 -0.57 8.81 -15.63
N PRO A 316 -0.19 10.09 -15.51
CA PRO A 316 0.82 10.69 -16.39
C PRO A 316 2.22 10.09 -16.23
N PHE A 317 2.51 9.55 -15.05
CA PHE A 317 3.81 8.99 -14.68
C PHE A 317 3.59 7.72 -13.87
N GLY A 318 4.65 6.94 -13.65
CA GLY A 318 4.62 5.83 -12.71
C GLY A 318 4.30 6.27 -11.28
N TYR A 319 4.02 5.30 -10.42
CA TYR A 319 3.56 5.56 -9.05
C TYR A 319 4.54 6.42 -8.25
N PRO A 320 5.86 6.11 -8.18
CA PRO A 320 6.75 6.88 -7.32
C PRO A 320 6.86 8.36 -7.75
N ALA A 321 6.89 8.63 -9.06
CA ALA A 321 6.87 10.01 -9.58
C ALA A 321 5.54 10.71 -9.23
N SER A 322 4.41 10.02 -9.42
CA SER A 322 3.08 10.55 -9.09
C SER A 322 2.94 10.88 -7.60
N MET A 323 3.50 10.05 -6.71
CA MET A 323 3.53 10.29 -5.27
C MET A 323 4.33 11.55 -4.91
N VAL A 324 5.51 11.74 -5.50
CA VAL A 324 6.34 12.93 -5.28
C VAL A 324 5.60 14.19 -5.75
N ILE A 325 4.95 14.13 -6.91
CA ILE A 325 4.16 15.23 -7.45
C ILE A 325 2.95 15.54 -6.54
N ALA A 326 2.28 14.52 -6.00
CA ALA A 326 1.13 14.68 -5.10
C ALA A 326 1.47 15.42 -3.79
N LEU A 327 2.73 15.38 -3.35
CA LEU A 327 3.22 16.18 -2.21
C LEU A 327 3.23 17.70 -2.50
N VAL A 328 3.08 18.11 -3.77
CA VAL A 328 2.99 19.51 -4.19
C VAL A 328 1.60 19.76 -4.81
N PRO A 329 0.56 20.07 -4.00
CA PRO A 329 -0.82 20.08 -4.47
C PRO A 329 -1.08 20.95 -5.70
N PRO A 330 -0.55 22.19 -5.83
CA PRO A 330 -0.75 22.99 -7.03
C PRO A 330 -0.26 22.29 -8.32
N LEU A 331 0.88 21.58 -8.24
CA LEU A 331 1.41 20.84 -9.38
C LEU A 331 0.54 19.62 -9.69
N TRP A 332 0.16 18.85 -8.66
CA TRP A 332 -0.74 17.71 -8.82
C TRP A 332 -2.08 18.09 -9.46
N PHE A 333 -2.71 19.17 -8.99
CA PHE A 333 -3.99 19.66 -9.52
C PHE A 333 -3.86 20.08 -10.98
N SER A 334 -2.79 20.83 -11.32
CA SER A 334 -2.53 21.25 -12.70
C SER A 334 -2.41 20.08 -13.70
N LEU A 335 -1.95 18.92 -13.24
CA LEU A 335 -1.78 17.72 -14.05
C LEU A 335 -3.06 16.88 -14.09
N MET A 336 -3.71 16.69 -12.95
CA MET A 336 -4.78 15.69 -12.81
C MET A 336 -6.17 16.24 -13.06
N ASP A 337 -6.46 17.51 -12.77
CA ASP A 337 -7.79 18.08 -13.01
C ASP A 337 -8.18 18.03 -14.49
N VAL A 338 -7.24 18.36 -15.39
CA VAL A 338 -7.44 18.27 -16.84
C VAL A 338 -7.71 16.82 -17.28
N ARG A 339 -7.12 15.83 -16.60
CA ARG A 339 -7.32 14.42 -16.92
C ARG A 339 -8.67 13.93 -16.41
N ILE A 340 -9.09 14.35 -15.22
CA ILE A 340 -10.43 14.08 -14.69
C ILE A 340 -11.50 14.61 -15.65
N ASP A 341 -11.32 15.83 -16.17
CA ASP A 341 -12.25 16.43 -17.12
C ASP A 341 -12.38 15.60 -18.42
N ARG A 342 -11.26 15.03 -18.90
CA ARG A 342 -11.27 14.13 -20.07
C ARG A 342 -11.99 12.81 -19.78
N VAL A 343 -11.79 12.23 -18.61
CA VAL A 343 -12.47 10.98 -18.20
C VAL A 343 -13.97 11.22 -18.03
N ALA A 344 -14.38 12.38 -17.50
CA ALA A 344 -15.78 12.72 -17.34
C ALA A 344 -16.51 12.99 -18.67
N ALA A 345 -15.77 13.38 -19.71
CA ALA A 345 -16.29 13.66 -21.05
C ALA A 345 -16.36 12.44 -21.97
N ALA A 346 -15.65 11.36 -21.64
CA ALA A 346 -15.73 10.06 -22.32
C ALA A 346 -16.93 9.25 -21.82
#